data_AF-A0A0D0BTX5-F1
#
_entry.id   AF-A0A0D0BTX5-F1
#
_cell.length_a   1.000
_cell.length_b   1.000
_cell.length_c   1.000
_cell.angle_alpha   90.00
_cell.angle_beta   90.00
_cell.angle_gamma   90.00
#
_symmetry.space_group_name_H-M   'P 1'
#
loop_
_entity.id
_entity.type
_entity.pdbx_description
1 polymer ?
#
loop_
_entity_poly.entity_id
_entity_poly.type
_entity_poly.pdbx_seq_one_letter_code
_entity_poly.pdbx_strand_id
1 'polypeptide(L)'
;TSSSQDHSWESCKLPIVESARRALHDLNLILKPPWETGRGYKDPRLPLTLQTRLEWMKSFLWIYTDDHTPCSKETDKSCWSSASLQAVHAQQSTAYHAKNLQKWSKVFINDRKALPLSGNGKSLKSRIDDDDIATDIALHLQGLGKYVRSQDIIDYIQQPGIQKCLQIKKLPHLATAKRWMKKMGYRWTKKP
;
A
#
# COMPACT_ATOMS: atom_id res chain seq x y z
N THR A 1 1.40 8.20 -33.14
CA THR A 1 0.35 8.88 -32.36
C THR A 1 -0.52 7.82 -31.71
N SER A 2 -0.15 7.35 -30.51
CA SER A 2 -0.97 6.37 -29.77
C SER A 2 -1.61 7.04 -28.56
N SER A 3 -2.93 6.91 -28.52
CA SER A 3 -3.90 7.51 -27.64
C SER A 3 -3.62 7.24 -26.16
N SER A 4 -3.39 8.30 -25.38
CA SER A 4 -3.60 8.30 -23.94
C SER A 4 -5.10 8.18 -23.69
N GLN A 5 -5.59 6.96 -23.45
CA GLN A 5 -6.96 6.78 -22.99
C GLN A 5 -7.05 7.24 -21.53
N ASP A 6 -7.63 8.41 -21.34
CA ASP A 6 -8.09 8.88 -20.04
C ASP A 6 -9.29 8.01 -19.59
N HIS A 7 -9.01 6.88 -18.95
CA HIS A 7 -9.99 5.97 -18.32
C HIS A 7 -10.65 6.56 -17.05
N SER A 8 -10.77 7.89 -16.97
CA SER A 8 -11.24 8.58 -15.77
C SER A 8 -12.71 8.32 -15.46
N TRP A 9 -13.54 7.93 -16.45
CA TRP A 9 -14.98 7.70 -16.27
C TRP A 9 -15.34 6.23 -16.00
N GLU A 10 -14.58 5.26 -16.51
CA GLU A 10 -14.73 3.83 -16.17
C GLU A 10 -14.37 3.56 -14.69
N SER A 11 -13.52 4.42 -14.13
CA SER A 11 -13.14 4.44 -12.70
C SER A 11 -14.29 4.78 -11.73
N CYS A 12 -15.43 5.28 -12.25
CA CYS A 12 -16.61 5.65 -11.46
C CYS A 12 -17.60 4.49 -11.25
N LYS A 13 -17.47 3.38 -11.97
CA LYS A 13 -18.34 2.21 -11.75
C LYS A 13 -17.90 1.46 -10.49
N LEU A 14 -18.87 1.04 -9.69
CA LEU A 14 -18.60 0.15 -8.57
C LEU A 14 -18.17 -1.21 -9.13
N PRO A 15 -17.16 -1.87 -8.54
CA PRO A 15 -16.78 -3.20 -8.96
C PRO A 15 -17.92 -4.18 -8.65
N ILE A 16 -18.16 -5.11 -9.58
CA ILE A 16 -19.10 -6.21 -9.37
C ILE A 16 -18.59 -7.09 -8.22
N VAL A 17 -19.46 -7.51 -7.31
CA VAL A 17 -19.11 -8.33 -6.13
C VAL A 17 -18.34 -9.59 -6.52
N GLU A 18 -18.74 -10.25 -7.60
CA GLU A 18 -18.04 -11.41 -8.16
C GLU A 18 -16.60 -11.09 -8.59
N SER A 19 -16.37 -9.94 -9.23
CA SER A 19 -15.02 -9.47 -9.57
C SER A 19 -14.19 -9.16 -8.31
N ALA A 20 -14.82 -8.69 -7.24
CA ALA A 20 -14.16 -8.49 -5.95
C ALA A 20 -13.80 -9.82 -5.27
N ARG A 21 -14.63 -10.87 -5.37
CA ARG A 21 -14.32 -12.22 -4.87
C ARG A 21 -13.11 -12.84 -5.58
N ARG A 22 -13.05 -12.72 -6.91
CA ARG A 22 -11.88 -13.16 -7.69
C ARG A 22 -10.62 -12.39 -7.31
N ALA A 23 -10.75 -11.08 -7.08
CA ALA A 23 -9.65 -10.24 -6.59
C ALA A 23 -9.11 -10.73 -5.25
N LEU A 24 -10.01 -11.04 -4.32
CA LEU A 24 -9.68 -11.52 -3.00
C LEU A 24 -8.95 -12.88 -3.05
N HIS A 25 -9.38 -13.77 -3.94
CA HIS A 25 -8.69 -15.03 -4.21
C HIS A 25 -7.26 -14.79 -4.72
N ASP A 26 -7.08 -13.91 -5.71
CA ASP A 26 -5.77 -13.57 -6.26
C ASP A 26 -4.84 -12.94 -5.21
N LEU A 27 -5.37 -12.03 -4.36
CA LEU A 27 -4.61 -11.47 -3.23
C LEU A 27 -4.14 -12.53 -2.24
N ASN A 28 -4.98 -13.53 -1.95
CA ASN A 28 -4.58 -14.64 -1.09
C ASN A 28 -3.42 -15.44 -1.69
N LEU A 29 -3.43 -15.68 -2.99
CA LEU A 29 -2.32 -16.36 -3.68
C LEU A 29 -1.03 -15.53 -3.66
N ILE A 30 -1.12 -14.20 -3.80
CA ILE A 30 0.04 -13.30 -3.75
C ILE A 30 0.63 -13.23 -2.34
N LEU A 31 -0.21 -13.09 -1.32
CA LEU A 31 0.22 -12.99 0.08
C LEU A 31 0.71 -14.33 0.65
N LYS A 32 0.09 -15.43 0.21
CA LYS A 32 0.32 -16.78 0.73
C LYS A 32 0.45 -17.79 -0.41
N PRO A 33 1.52 -17.70 -1.21
CA PRO A 33 1.73 -18.62 -2.31
C PRO A 33 1.88 -20.06 -1.79
N PRO A 34 1.16 -21.04 -2.37
CA PRO A 34 1.27 -22.43 -1.98
C PRO A 34 2.65 -23.00 -2.37
N TRP A 35 3.15 -23.94 -1.56
CA TRP A 35 4.32 -24.74 -1.94
C TRP A 35 3.99 -25.77 -3.03
N GLU A 36 4.96 -26.09 -3.89
CA GLU A 36 4.85 -27.14 -4.91
C GLU A 36 4.61 -28.54 -4.29
N THR A 37 5.08 -28.75 -3.05
CA THR A 37 4.98 -30.02 -2.31
C THR A 37 3.77 -30.06 -1.36
N GLY A 38 2.89 -29.06 -1.40
CA GLY A 38 1.54 -29.12 -0.82
C GLY A 38 1.37 -28.71 0.65
N ARG A 39 2.42 -28.61 1.48
CA ARG A 39 2.28 -28.11 2.87
C ARG A 39 3.01 -26.78 3.08
N GLY A 40 2.29 -25.81 3.64
CA GLY A 40 2.81 -24.51 4.04
C GLY A 40 2.76 -23.44 2.95
N TYR A 41 3.18 -22.24 3.32
CA TYR A 41 3.24 -21.08 2.43
C TYR A 41 4.70 -20.70 2.17
N LYS A 42 5.00 -20.28 0.95
CA LYS A 42 6.30 -19.72 0.62
C LYS A 42 6.32 -18.27 1.10
N ASP A 43 7.44 -17.85 1.67
CA ASP A 43 7.67 -16.42 1.92
C ASP A 43 7.61 -15.68 0.58
N PRO A 44 6.64 -14.77 0.38
CA PRO A 44 6.46 -14.10 -0.90
C PRO A 44 7.59 -13.10 -1.20
N ARG A 45 8.53 -12.87 -0.25
CA ARG A 45 9.67 -11.94 -0.37
C ARG A 45 9.22 -10.55 -0.85
N LEU A 46 8.03 -10.15 -0.40
CA LEU A 46 7.49 -8.83 -0.67
C LEU A 46 8.08 -7.85 0.34
N PRO A 47 8.28 -6.58 -0.06
CA PRO A 47 8.61 -5.54 0.90
C PRO A 47 7.44 -5.41 1.88
N LEU A 48 7.75 -5.11 3.14
CA LEU A 48 6.74 -5.04 4.20
C LEU A 48 5.61 -4.06 3.85
N THR A 49 5.93 -2.92 3.21
CA THR A 49 4.94 -1.95 2.71
C THR A 49 3.92 -2.53 1.77
N LEU A 50 4.38 -3.26 0.75
CA LEU A 50 3.48 -3.86 -0.23
C LEU A 50 2.66 -4.96 0.42
N GLN A 51 3.28 -5.77 1.28
CA GLN A 51 2.58 -6.81 2.01
C GLN A 51 1.46 -6.23 2.88
N THR A 52 1.76 -5.20 3.68
CA THR A 52 0.78 -4.49 4.51
C THR A 52 -0.38 -3.94 3.67
N ARG A 53 -0.10 -3.28 2.54
CA ARG A 53 -1.15 -2.77 1.64
C ARG A 53 -2.04 -3.88 1.08
N LEU A 54 -1.43 -5.00 0.66
CA LEU A 54 -2.17 -6.15 0.14
C LEU A 54 -3.01 -6.82 1.23
N GLU A 55 -2.51 -6.90 2.46
CA GLU A 55 -3.27 -7.40 3.62
C GLU A 55 -4.47 -6.49 3.92
N TRP A 56 -4.29 -5.18 3.84
CA TRP A 56 -5.37 -4.22 4.03
C TRP A 56 -6.44 -4.36 2.94
N MET A 57 -6.00 -4.49 1.67
CA MET A 57 -6.91 -4.76 0.55
C MET A 57 -7.68 -6.06 0.75
N LYS A 58 -7.00 -7.11 1.23
CA LYS A 58 -7.62 -8.40 1.54
C LYS A 58 -8.70 -8.24 2.62
N SER A 59 -8.40 -7.60 3.75
CA SER A 59 -9.37 -7.40 4.83
C SER A 59 -10.58 -6.59 4.37
N PHE A 60 -10.35 -5.54 3.58
CA PHE A 60 -11.43 -4.74 3.01
C PHE A 60 -12.30 -5.52 2.03
N LEU A 61 -11.71 -6.25 1.09
CA LEU A 61 -12.46 -7.05 0.13
C LEU A 61 -13.21 -8.19 0.82
N TRP A 62 -12.62 -8.81 1.84
CA TRP A 62 -13.31 -9.80 2.67
C TRP A 62 -14.61 -9.24 3.25
N ILE A 63 -14.53 -8.08 3.94
CA ILE A 63 -15.71 -7.40 4.51
C ILE A 63 -16.72 -7.01 3.43
N TYR A 64 -16.25 -6.58 2.26
CA TYR A 64 -17.14 -6.20 1.15
C TYR A 64 -17.87 -7.39 0.52
N THR A 65 -17.22 -8.56 0.45
CA THR A 65 -17.78 -9.78 -0.18
C THR A 65 -18.53 -10.69 0.78
N ASP A 66 -18.48 -10.40 2.08
CA ASP A 66 -19.15 -11.18 3.13
C ASP A 66 -20.66 -10.99 3.06
N ASP A 67 -21.37 -12.10 2.80
CA ASP A 67 -22.82 -12.13 2.63
C ASP A 67 -23.58 -11.81 3.92
N HIS A 68 -22.93 -11.94 5.09
CA HIS A 68 -23.49 -11.63 6.40
C HIS A 68 -23.51 -10.14 6.74
N THR A 69 -22.75 -9.34 6.01
CA THR A 69 -22.76 -7.89 6.18
C THR A 69 -24.10 -7.35 5.65
N PRO A 70 -24.81 -6.44 6.34
CA PRO A 70 -26.08 -5.84 5.87
C PRO A 70 -26.00 -5.21 4.47
N CYS A 71 -24.78 -5.06 3.97
CA CYS A 71 -24.39 -4.42 2.74
C CYS A 71 -24.39 -5.30 1.48
N SER A 72 -24.64 -6.61 1.58
CA SER A 72 -24.57 -7.54 0.43
C SER A 72 -25.81 -7.53 -0.48
N LYS A 73 -26.91 -6.89 -0.06
CA LYS A 73 -28.22 -7.04 -0.70
C LYS A 73 -28.68 -5.88 -1.59
N GLU A 74 -28.03 -4.72 -1.53
CA GLU A 74 -28.37 -3.55 -2.36
C GLU A 74 -27.14 -2.93 -3.01
N THR A 75 -27.31 -2.45 -4.25
CA THR A 75 -26.25 -1.99 -5.16
C THR A 75 -25.76 -0.58 -4.76
N ASP A 76 -25.33 -0.42 -3.52
CA ASP A 76 -25.14 0.90 -2.94
C ASP A 76 -23.67 1.23 -2.70
N LYS A 77 -23.26 2.38 -3.25
CA LYS A 77 -21.96 3.05 -3.01
C LYS A 77 -21.63 3.20 -1.53
N SER A 78 -22.66 3.19 -0.68
CA SER A 78 -22.57 3.20 0.78
C SER A 78 -21.73 2.03 1.32
N CYS A 79 -21.90 0.84 0.76
CA CYS A 79 -21.28 -0.38 1.27
C CYS A 79 -19.78 -0.48 1.00
N TRP A 80 -19.36 -0.05 -0.19
CA TRP A 80 -17.93 0.08 -0.51
C TRP A 80 -17.22 1.07 0.43
N SER A 81 -17.90 2.18 0.77
CA SER A 81 -17.36 3.20 1.68
C SER A 81 -17.33 2.70 3.12
N SER A 82 -18.42 2.10 3.60
CA SER A 82 -18.53 1.53 4.95
C SER A 82 -17.51 0.42 5.20
N ALA A 83 -17.41 -0.55 4.29
CA ALA A 83 -16.44 -1.64 4.40
C ALA A 83 -14.99 -1.13 4.44
N SER A 84 -14.67 -0.09 3.66
CA SER A 84 -13.31 0.49 3.66
C SER A 84 -12.97 1.20 4.96
N LEU A 85 -13.95 1.87 5.58
CA LEU A 85 -13.77 2.51 6.88
C LEU A 85 -13.64 1.47 7.98
N GLN A 86 -14.44 0.41 7.94
CA GLN A 86 -14.37 -0.68 8.90
C GLN A 86 -13.01 -1.41 8.85
N ALA A 87 -12.50 -1.70 7.65
CA ALA A 87 -11.20 -2.34 7.47
C ALA A 87 -10.05 -1.50 8.05
N VAL A 88 -10.08 -0.19 7.80
CA VAL A 88 -9.05 0.75 8.28
C VAL A 88 -9.17 1.00 9.77
N HIS A 89 -10.39 1.05 10.31
CA HIS A 89 -10.62 1.16 11.76
C HIS A 89 -10.08 -0.05 12.51
N ALA A 90 -10.28 -1.27 11.97
CA ALA A 90 -9.70 -2.49 12.53
C ALA A 90 -8.16 -2.45 12.55
N GLN A 91 -7.55 -1.62 11.70
CA GLN A 91 -6.11 -1.41 11.60
C GLN A 91 -5.62 -0.15 12.32
N GLN A 92 -6.50 0.49 13.12
CA GLN A 92 -6.19 1.70 13.90
C GLN A 92 -5.68 2.87 13.03
N SER A 93 -6.13 2.94 11.78
CA SER A 93 -5.69 3.94 10.81
C SER A 93 -6.80 4.96 10.48
N THR A 94 -6.48 5.96 9.65
CA THR A 94 -7.33 7.14 9.40
C THR A 94 -8.19 7.01 8.15
N ALA A 95 -9.29 7.77 8.07
CA ALA A 95 -10.17 7.81 6.89
C ALA A 95 -9.45 8.16 5.56
N TYR A 96 -8.26 8.76 5.63
CA TYR A 96 -7.40 8.95 4.45
C TYR A 96 -7.00 7.61 3.82
N HIS A 97 -6.61 6.64 4.65
CA HIS A 97 -6.26 5.29 4.21
C HIS A 97 -7.46 4.56 3.61
N ALA A 98 -8.68 4.80 4.10
CA ALA A 98 -9.89 4.21 3.51
C ALA A 98 -10.06 4.65 2.05
N LYS A 99 -9.79 5.92 1.72
CA LYS A 99 -9.83 6.41 0.33
C LYS A 99 -8.74 5.78 -0.53
N ASN A 100 -7.53 5.60 0.00
CA ASN A 100 -6.44 4.94 -0.73
C ASN A 100 -6.76 3.46 -0.95
N LEU A 101 -7.33 2.79 0.05
CA LEU A 101 -7.74 1.39 0.01
C LEU A 101 -8.80 1.13 -1.05
N GLN A 102 -9.80 2.01 -1.15
CA GLN A 102 -10.80 1.96 -2.22
C GLN A 102 -10.16 2.13 -3.60
N LYS A 103 -9.20 3.05 -3.76
CA LYS A 103 -8.50 3.27 -5.04
C LYS A 103 -7.66 2.06 -5.43
N TRP A 104 -6.83 1.58 -4.52
CA TRP A 104 -5.98 0.40 -4.73
C TRP A 104 -6.80 -0.83 -5.09
N SER A 105 -7.87 -1.09 -4.35
CA SER A 105 -8.74 -2.22 -4.60
C SER A 105 -9.45 -2.11 -5.95
N LYS A 106 -9.91 -0.91 -6.35
CA LYS A 106 -10.47 -0.68 -7.69
C LYS A 106 -9.45 -0.91 -8.79
N VAL A 107 -8.25 -0.34 -8.66
CA VAL A 107 -7.16 -0.52 -9.64
C VAL A 107 -6.84 -2.01 -9.78
N PHE A 108 -6.71 -2.73 -8.67
CA PHE A 108 -6.44 -4.15 -8.65
C PHE A 108 -7.60 -5.01 -9.17
N ILE A 109 -8.85 -4.57 -9.01
CA ILE A 109 -10.02 -5.23 -9.60
C ILE A 109 -10.02 -5.11 -11.12
N ASN A 110 -9.64 -3.94 -11.64
CA ASN A 110 -9.59 -3.69 -13.07
C ASN A 110 -8.36 -4.31 -13.74
N ASP A 111 -7.20 -4.29 -13.07
CA ASP A 111 -5.95 -4.89 -13.51
C ASP A 111 -5.30 -5.69 -12.38
N ARG A 112 -5.31 -7.02 -12.51
CA ARG A 112 -4.72 -7.97 -11.53
C ARG A 112 -3.21 -7.81 -11.38
N LYS A 113 -2.54 -7.20 -12.35
CA LYS A 113 -1.09 -6.95 -12.32
C LYS A 113 -0.76 -5.58 -11.70
N ALA A 114 -1.75 -4.70 -11.56
CA ALA A 114 -1.59 -3.38 -10.97
C ALA A 114 -1.61 -3.46 -9.44
N LEU A 115 -0.46 -3.82 -8.86
CA LEU A 115 -0.25 -3.81 -7.42
C LEU A 115 -0.43 -2.39 -6.85
N PRO A 116 -0.82 -2.25 -5.57
CA PRO A 116 -1.02 -0.98 -4.86
C PRO A 116 0.29 -0.23 -4.57
N LEU A 117 1.13 -0.15 -5.58
CA LEU A 117 2.38 0.56 -5.59
C LEU A 117 2.17 1.98 -6.17
N SER A 118 1.07 2.23 -6.88
CA SER A 118 0.92 3.40 -7.77
C SER A 118 0.99 4.76 -7.06
N GLY A 119 2.02 5.54 -7.40
CA GLY A 119 1.94 7.00 -7.40
C GLY A 119 1.20 7.49 -8.64
N ASN A 120 -0.12 7.61 -8.58
CA ASN A 120 -0.90 8.24 -9.64
C ASN A 120 -1.34 9.64 -9.23
N GLY A 121 -0.68 10.61 -9.84
CA GLY A 121 -0.92 12.04 -9.70
C GLY A 121 0.41 12.78 -9.65
N LYS A 122 0.56 13.79 -10.51
CA LYS A 122 1.62 14.82 -10.42
C LYS A 122 1.46 15.55 -9.08
N SER A 123 1.79 14.91 -7.96
CA SER A 123 1.74 15.54 -6.66
C SER A 123 3.09 16.20 -6.43
N LEU A 124 3.05 17.50 -6.15
CA LEU A 124 4.18 18.25 -5.56
C LEU A 124 4.54 17.72 -4.14
N LYS A 125 3.79 16.75 -3.62
CA LYS A 125 4.05 16.08 -2.35
C LYS A 125 5.26 15.15 -2.46
N SER A 126 6.14 15.28 -1.49
CA SER A 126 7.32 14.44 -1.33
C SER A 126 6.91 12.99 -1.06
N ARG A 127 7.70 12.00 -1.47
CA ARG A 127 7.35 10.57 -1.27
C ARG A 127 7.21 10.18 0.21
N ILE A 128 7.82 10.93 1.12
CA ILE A 128 7.64 10.76 2.58
C ILE A 128 6.26 11.28 3.09
N ASP A 129 5.45 11.89 2.22
CA ASP A 129 4.04 12.19 2.48
C ASP A 129 3.13 10.97 2.31
N ASP A 130 3.68 9.86 1.81
CA ASP A 130 3.04 8.56 1.87
C ASP A 130 3.40 7.92 3.23
N ASP A 131 2.40 7.83 4.13
CA ASP A 131 2.57 7.36 5.50
C ASP A 131 3.17 5.95 5.57
N ASP A 132 2.90 5.10 4.57
CA ASP A 132 3.47 3.75 4.51
C ASP A 132 4.97 3.78 4.18
N ILE A 133 5.37 4.67 3.24
CA ILE A 133 6.78 4.86 2.89
C ILE A 133 7.54 5.44 4.09
N ALA A 134 6.94 6.38 4.81
CA ALA A 134 7.52 6.92 6.03
C ALA A 134 7.66 5.85 7.11
N THR A 135 6.66 4.98 7.28
CA THR A 135 6.67 3.90 8.26
C THR A 135 7.74 2.85 7.95
N ASP A 136 7.90 2.46 6.69
CA ASP A 136 8.91 1.48 6.27
C ASP A 136 10.34 1.97 6.47
N ILE A 137 10.59 3.22 6.08
CA ILE A 137 11.88 3.87 6.32
C ILE A 137 12.11 3.95 7.84
N ALA A 138 11.12 4.40 8.62
CA ALA A 138 11.27 4.47 10.08
C ALA A 138 11.56 3.10 10.72
N LEU A 139 10.89 2.04 10.26
CA LEU A 139 11.12 0.67 10.74
C LEU A 139 12.54 0.19 10.43
N HIS A 140 13.02 0.43 9.20
CA HIS A 140 14.40 0.11 8.84
C HIS A 140 15.39 0.84 9.74
N LEU A 141 15.17 2.15 9.95
CA LEU A 141 16.01 2.97 10.81
C LEU A 141 15.98 2.51 12.28
N GLN A 142 14.83 2.05 12.78
CA GLN A 142 14.73 1.45 14.12
C GLN A 142 15.56 0.17 14.24
N GLY A 143 15.63 -0.64 13.18
CA GLY A 143 16.44 -1.86 13.13
C GLY A 143 17.96 -1.62 13.15
N LEU A 144 18.43 -0.45 12.69
CA LEU A 144 19.85 -0.08 12.70
C LEU A 144 20.38 0.33 14.09
N GLY A 145 19.47 0.60 15.04
CA GLY A 145 19.80 0.88 16.44
C GLY A 145 19.86 2.37 16.78
N LYS A 146 20.64 2.72 17.81
CA LYS A 146 20.61 4.06 18.45
C LYS A 146 21.16 5.19 17.59
N TYR A 147 22.09 4.89 16.68
CA TYR A 147 22.80 5.90 15.88
C TYR A 147 22.47 5.73 14.41
N VAL A 148 21.37 6.36 14.01
CA VAL A 148 20.89 6.37 12.62
C VAL A 148 21.36 7.65 11.95
N ARG A 149 21.76 7.62 10.68
CA ARG A 149 22.20 8.76 9.85
C ARG A 149 21.25 8.98 8.67
N SER A 150 21.22 10.20 8.12
CA SER A 150 20.47 10.45 6.87
C SER A 150 21.01 9.66 5.67
N GLN A 151 22.26 9.21 5.73
CA GLN A 151 22.85 8.32 4.74
C GLN A 151 22.21 6.93 4.75
N ASP A 152 21.80 6.43 5.93
CA ASP A 152 21.24 5.09 6.05
C ASP A 152 19.89 4.96 5.31
N ILE A 153 19.14 6.07 5.20
CA ILE A 153 17.94 6.14 4.33
C ILE A 153 18.31 5.97 2.86
N ILE A 154 19.39 6.61 2.42
CA ILE A 154 19.85 6.55 1.03
C ILE A 154 20.31 5.12 0.72
N ASP A 155 21.11 4.54 1.62
CA ASP A 155 21.66 3.19 1.48
C ASP A 155 20.52 2.13 1.45
N TYR A 156 19.49 2.31 2.28
CA TYR A 156 18.28 1.47 2.26
C TYR A 156 17.54 1.54 0.93
N ILE A 157 17.28 2.76 0.44
CA ILE A 157 16.55 2.99 -0.81
C ILE A 157 17.38 2.54 -2.03
N GLN A 158 18.71 2.55 -1.94
CA GLN A 158 19.60 2.11 -3.00
C GLN A 158 19.54 0.60 -3.24
N GLN A 159 18.99 -0.18 -2.30
CA GLN A 159 18.78 -1.61 -2.52
C GLN A 159 17.80 -1.82 -3.69
N PRO A 160 18.18 -2.56 -4.75
CA PRO A 160 17.41 -2.61 -6.00
C PRO A 160 16.01 -3.22 -5.82
N GLY A 161 15.80 -4.04 -4.79
CA GLY A 161 14.48 -4.51 -4.38
C GLY A 161 13.63 -3.37 -3.80
N ILE A 162 14.16 -2.67 -2.79
CA ILE A 162 13.47 -1.59 -2.07
C ILE A 162 13.19 -0.38 -2.97
N GLN A 163 14.12 0.02 -3.83
CA GLN A 163 13.93 1.15 -4.75
C GLN A 163 12.73 0.93 -5.69
N LYS A 164 12.63 -0.28 -6.26
CA LYS A 164 11.53 -0.68 -7.14
C LYS A 164 10.22 -0.75 -6.36
N CYS A 165 10.27 -1.28 -5.15
CA CYS A 165 9.12 -1.43 -4.26
C CYS A 165 8.54 -0.08 -3.81
N LEU A 166 9.39 0.87 -3.41
CA LEU A 166 8.97 2.22 -3.01
C LEU A 166 8.67 3.14 -4.21
N GLN A 167 8.87 2.66 -5.44
CA GLN A 167 8.73 3.42 -6.70
C GLN A 167 9.52 4.74 -6.71
N ILE A 168 10.68 4.75 -6.05
CA ILE A 168 11.53 5.94 -5.98
C ILE A 168 12.39 5.98 -7.25
N LYS A 169 11.93 6.75 -8.25
CA LYS A 169 12.62 6.88 -9.55
C LYS A 169 14.06 7.39 -9.43
N LYS A 170 14.31 8.27 -8.47
CA LYS A 170 15.62 8.88 -8.22
C LYS A 170 15.91 8.80 -6.73
N LEU A 171 17.13 8.38 -6.40
CA LEU A 171 17.62 8.39 -5.03
C LEU A 171 17.44 9.80 -4.44
N PRO A 172 16.91 9.93 -3.21
CA PRO A 172 16.83 11.22 -2.56
C PRO A 172 18.24 11.75 -2.30
N HIS A 173 18.45 13.05 -2.52
CA HIS A 173 19.68 13.72 -2.10
C HIS A 173 19.77 13.74 -0.56
N LEU A 174 20.99 13.87 -0.01
CA LEU A 174 21.23 13.94 1.44
C LEU A 174 20.36 15.00 2.13
N ALA A 175 20.16 16.16 1.48
CA ALA A 175 19.29 17.21 1.99
C ALA A 175 17.82 16.78 2.10
N THR A 176 17.34 15.98 1.15
CA THR A 176 15.99 15.42 1.13
C THR A 176 15.82 14.37 2.23
N ALA A 177 16.79 13.46 2.38
CA ALA A 177 16.81 12.47 3.45
C ALA A 177 16.81 13.13 4.85
N LYS A 178 17.56 14.22 5.04
CA LYS A 178 17.52 15.02 6.27
C LYS A 178 16.12 15.60 6.55
N ARG A 179 15.44 16.14 5.53
CA ARG A 179 14.05 16.63 5.65
C ARG A 179 13.10 15.50 6.04
N TRP A 180 13.27 14.31 5.46
CA TRP A 180 12.45 13.14 5.78
C TRP A 180 12.62 12.71 7.24
N MET A 181 13.85 12.65 7.74
CA MET A 181 14.11 12.33 9.15
C MET A 181 13.47 13.34 10.11
N LYS A 182 13.56 14.64 9.80
CA LYS A 182 12.88 15.67 10.59
C LYS A 182 11.37 15.47 10.60
N LYS A 183 10.78 15.10 9.46
CA LYS A 183 9.34 14.86 9.32
C LYS A 183 8.89 13.63 10.13
N MET A 184 9.67 12.56 10.14
CA MET A 184 9.44 11.36 10.95
C MET A 184 9.73 11.57 12.45
N GLY A 185 10.14 12.78 12.86
CA GLY A 185 10.37 13.12 14.27
C GLY A 185 11.76 12.77 14.81
N TYR A 186 12.69 12.31 13.97
CA TYR A 186 14.08 12.09 14.39
C TYR A 186 14.76 13.42 14.73
N ARG A 187 15.32 13.53 15.94
CA ARG A 187 16.08 14.69 16.43
C ARG A 187 17.56 14.34 16.55
N TRP A 188 18.41 15.13 15.89
CA TRP A 188 19.87 15.01 15.99
C TRP A 188 20.37 15.73 17.22
N THR A 189 20.47 15.02 18.33
CA THR A 189 21.19 15.54 19.50
C THR A 189 22.37 14.61 19.74
N LYS A 190 23.60 15.15 19.64
CA LYS A 190 24.71 14.52 20.37
C LYS A 190 24.25 14.49 21.83
N LYS A 191 24.26 13.32 22.47
CA LYS A 191 24.13 13.30 23.93
C LYS A 191 25.25 14.19 24.49
N PRO A 192 24.96 15.05 25.48
CA PRO A 192 26.02 15.72 26.23
C PRO A 192 26.97 14.69 26.84
#